data_AF-A0AAD1KN50-F1
#
_entry.id   AF-A0AAD1KN50-F1
#
_cell.length_a   1.000
_cell.length_b   1.000
_cell.length_c   1.000
_cell.angle_alpha   90.00
_cell.angle_beta   90.00
_cell.angle_gamma   90.00
#
_symmetry.space_group_name_H-M   'P 1'
#
loop_
_entity.id
_entity.type
_entity.pdbx_description
1 polymer ?
#
loop_
_entity_poly.entity_id
_entity_poly.type
_entity_poly.pdbx_seq_one_letter_code
_entity_poly.pdbx_strand_id
1 'polypeptide(L)'
;MGANGKVAWVALLERIPAPEVVGIGAAVSECWPSTRIQRCYFHIFESITRHLTMRPRLEAGKELRALTRALMQVLDLDQATAWLVEYAAWESRWETFLTHPRTPASIASGRRDWARLPRSDAPTANCASAKPCCEG
;
A
#
# COMPACT_ATOMS: atom_id res chain seq x y z
N MET A 1 9.49 17.24 6.93
CA MET A 1 10.44 17.63 5.87
C MET A 1 10.88 19.05 6.20
N GLY A 2 12.14 19.25 6.60
CA GLY A 2 12.60 20.55 7.13
C GLY A 2 12.56 21.67 6.09
N ALA A 3 12.39 22.91 6.55
CA ALA A 3 12.26 24.13 5.72
C ALA A 3 13.34 24.27 4.63
N ASN A 4 14.54 23.72 4.84
CA ASN A 4 15.65 23.74 3.89
C ASN A 4 15.39 22.94 2.60
N GLY A 5 14.53 21.92 2.65
CA GLY A 5 14.23 21.11 1.46
C GLY A 5 13.39 21.87 0.43
N LYS A 6 12.37 22.60 0.88
CA LYS A 6 11.44 23.32 -0.01
C LYS A 6 12.15 24.37 -0.85
N VAL A 7 13.01 25.18 -0.21
CA VAL A 7 13.76 26.27 -0.87
C VAL A 7 14.67 25.73 -1.98
N ALA A 8 15.38 24.62 -1.72
CA ALA A 8 16.22 23.99 -2.72
C ALA A 8 15.41 23.45 -3.92
N TRP A 9 14.22 22.90 -3.68
CA TRP A 9 13.31 22.46 -4.75
C TRP A 9 12.76 23.63 -5.56
N VAL A 10 12.34 24.72 -4.93
CA VAL A 10 11.88 25.93 -5.64
C VAL A 10 12.96 26.43 -6.60
N ALA A 11 14.19 26.61 -6.12
CA ALA A 11 15.32 27.07 -6.94
C ALA A 11 15.63 26.15 -8.13
N LEU A 12 15.35 24.84 -8.02
CA LEU A 12 15.48 23.90 -9.12
C LEU A 12 14.33 24.04 -10.12
N LEU A 13 13.08 24.09 -9.63
CA LEU A 13 11.88 24.08 -10.46
C LEU A 13 11.72 25.37 -11.28
N GLU A 14 12.17 26.52 -10.76
CA GLU A 14 12.17 27.80 -11.50
C GLU A 14 13.03 27.77 -12.78
N ARG A 15 13.97 26.83 -12.89
CA ARG A 15 14.90 26.73 -14.02
C ARG A 15 14.37 25.90 -15.18
N ILE A 16 13.24 25.21 -15.01
CA ILE A 16 12.68 24.30 -16.01
C ILE A 16 11.22 24.69 -16.32
N PRO A 17 10.75 24.53 -17.57
CA PRO A 17 9.37 24.84 -17.92
C PRO A 17 8.41 23.90 -17.18
N ALA A 18 7.21 24.42 -16.87
CA ALA A 18 6.17 23.65 -16.21
C ALA A 18 5.74 22.45 -17.09
N PRO A 19 5.78 21.22 -16.56
CA PRO A 19 5.24 20.05 -17.25
C PRO A 19 3.71 20.06 -17.17
N GLU A 20 3.07 19.23 -18.00
CA GLU A 20 1.61 19.04 -17.95
C GLU A 20 1.17 18.32 -16.66
N VAL A 21 1.97 17.36 -16.20
CA VAL A 21 1.73 16.56 -15.00
C VAL A 21 3.02 16.39 -14.22
N VAL A 22 2.94 16.46 -12.89
CA VAL A 22 4.08 16.29 -11.98
C VAL A 22 3.71 15.41 -10.79
N GLY A 23 4.73 14.80 -10.17
CA GLY A 23 4.60 14.12 -8.89
C GLY A 23 4.22 15.05 -7.74
N ILE A 24 3.95 14.48 -6.57
CA ILE A 24 3.71 15.25 -5.34
C ILE A 24 5.03 15.86 -4.85
N GLY A 25 5.04 17.16 -4.56
CA GLY A 25 6.16 17.84 -3.93
C GLY A 25 5.77 19.20 -3.36
N ALA A 26 6.32 19.56 -2.19
CA ALA A 26 5.93 20.77 -1.46
C ALA A 26 6.27 22.11 -2.17
N ALA A 27 7.16 22.08 -3.17
CA ALA A 27 7.53 23.25 -3.97
C ALA A 27 6.71 23.38 -5.27
N VAL A 28 6.04 22.31 -5.71
CA VAL A 28 5.31 22.28 -6.98
C VAL A 28 4.16 23.29 -7.00
N SER A 29 3.38 23.36 -5.92
CA SER A 29 2.22 24.25 -5.86
C SER A 29 2.59 25.74 -5.91
N GLU A 30 3.84 26.08 -5.57
CA GLU A 30 4.35 27.45 -5.62
C GLU A 30 4.89 27.79 -7.01
N CYS A 31 5.68 26.89 -7.61
CA CYS A 31 6.27 27.14 -8.93
C CYS A 31 5.25 26.95 -10.06
N TRP A 32 4.38 25.95 -9.96
CA TRP A 32 3.47 25.51 -11.02
C TRP A 32 2.04 25.25 -10.50
N PRO A 33 1.30 26.30 -10.12
CA PRO A 33 -0.02 26.16 -9.49
C PRO A 33 -1.08 25.53 -10.41
N SER A 34 -0.91 25.63 -11.73
CA SER A 34 -1.81 25.05 -12.74
C SER A 34 -1.39 23.65 -13.23
N THR A 35 -0.20 23.17 -12.87
CA THR A 35 0.25 21.83 -13.27
C THR A 35 -0.52 20.77 -12.50
N ARG A 36 -0.99 19.74 -13.20
CA ARG A 36 -1.74 18.64 -12.59
C ARG A 36 -0.81 17.78 -11.74
N ILE A 37 -1.26 17.40 -10.54
CA ILE A 37 -0.51 16.54 -9.64
C ILE A 37 -0.99 15.10 -9.78
N GLN A 38 -0.08 14.18 -10.05
CA GLN A 38 -0.33 12.73 -10.10
C GLN A 38 0.73 11.99 -9.29
N ARG A 39 0.31 11.12 -8.37
CA ARG A 39 1.26 10.21 -7.72
C ARG A 39 1.72 9.18 -8.74
N CYS A 40 3.03 9.09 -8.98
CA CYS A 40 3.58 8.18 -9.98
C CYS A 40 3.32 6.72 -9.59
N TYR A 41 2.83 5.93 -10.56
CA TYR A 41 2.59 4.50 -10.42
C TYR A 41 3.77 3.80 -9.77
N PHE A 42 4.97 4.05 -10.29
CA PHE A 42 6.20 3.43 -9.81
C PHE A 42 6.36 3.59 -8.31
N HIS A 43 6.16 4.79 -7.76
CA HIS A 43 6.30 5.03 -6.32
C HIS A 43 5.19 4.37 -5.50
N ILE A 44 3.97 4.25 -6.01
CA ILE A 44 2.91 3.51 -5.33
C ILE A 44 3.29 2.03 -5.27
N PHE A 45 3.69 1.45 -6.40
CA PHE A 45 4.07 0.06 -6.51
C PHE A 45 5.31 -0.29 -5.68
N GLU A 46 6.32 0.57 -5.69
CA GLU A 46 7.54 0.43 -4.90
C GLU A 46 7.21 0.48 -3.40
N SER A 47 6.36 1.43 -2.97
CA SER A 47 5.91 1.52 -1.57
C SER A 47 5.22 0.25 -1.11
N ILE A 48 4.34 -0.31 -1.93
CA ILE A 48 3.58 -1.52 -1.59
C ILE A 48 4.51 -2.74 -1.59
N THR A 49 5.42 -2.83 -2.56
CA THR A 49 6.42 -3.89 -2.63
C THR A 49 7.34 -3.88 -1.42
N ARG A 50 7.71 -2.70 -0.90
CA ARG A 50 8.52 -2.57 0.33
C ARG A 50 7.83 -3.20 1.55
N HIS A 51 6.51 -3.18 1.62
CA HIS A 51 5.75 -3.71 2.75
C HIS A 51 5.25 -5.15 2.56
N LEU A 52 4.99 -5.60 1.32
CA LEU A 52 4.45 -6.94 1.03
C LEU A 52 5.47 -7.92 0.43
N THR A 53 6.55 -7.42 -0.18
CA THR A 53 7.44 -8.10 -1.14
C THR A 53 6.85 -8.27 -2.55
N MET A 54 7.71 -8.62 -3.53
CA MET A 54 7.31 -8.84 -4.93
C MET A 54 6.46 -10.10 -5.14
N ARG A 55 6.59 -11.10 -4.26
CA ARG A 55 5.90 -12.38 -4.33
C ARG A 55 5.28 -12.69 -2.95
N PRO A 56 4.20 -11.97 -2.58
CA PRO A 56 3.55 -12.19 -1.29
C PRO A 56 3.05 -13.62 -1.18
N ARG A 57 3.34 -14.27 -0.05
CA ARG A 57 2.92 -15.65 0.23
C ARG A 57 1.54 -15.72 0.87
N LEU A 58 1.21 -14.71 1.68
CA LEU A 58 -0.08 -14.59 2.37
C LEU A 58 -1.16 -14.12 1.39
N GLU A 59 -2.37 -14.69 1.51
CA GLU A 59 -3.51 -14.32 0.67
C GLU A 59 -3.85 -12.83 0.77
N ALA A 60 -3.87 -12.27 1.99
CA ALA A 60 -4.07 -10.83 2.21
C ALA A 60 -3.12 -9.96 1.36
N GLY A 61 -1.84 -10.37 1.27
CA GLY A 61 -0.82 -9.65 0.49
C GLY A 61 -0.97 -9.88 -1.02
N LYS A 62 -1.43 -11.05 -1.46
CA LYS A 62 -1.73 -11.32 -2.87
C LYS A 62 -2.92 -10.50 -3.34
N GLU A 63 -4.00 -10.46 -2.55
CA GLU A 63 -5.18 -9.64 -2.79
C GLU A 63 -4.83 -8.15 -2.83
N LEU A 64 -4.06 -7.64 -1.85
CA LEU A 64 -3.64 -6.25 -1.84
C LEU A 64 -2.76 -5.89 -3.05
N ARG A 65 -1.90 -6.81 -3.49
CA ARG A 65 -1.13 -6.64 -4.73
C ARG A 65 -2.02 -6.62 -5.97
N ALA A 66 -3.11 -7.39 -6.00
CA ALA A 66 -4.10 -7.33 -7.08
C ALA A 66 -4.84 -5.99 -7.07
N LEU A 67 -5.31 -5.52 -5.91
CA LEU A 67 -5.93 -4.19 -5.75
C LEU A 67 -4.97 -3.08 -6.20
N THR A 68 -3.68 -3.19 -5.88
CA THR A 68 -2.65 -2.26 -6.34
C THR A 68 -2.56 -2.22 -7.87
N ARG A 69 -2.68 -3.35 -8.55
CA ARG A 69 -2.68 -3.41 -10.03
C ARG A 69 -3.99 -2.88 -10.61
N ALA A 70 -5.11 -3.11 -9.94
CA ALA A 70 -6.41 -2.58 -10.33
C ALA A 70 -6.45 -1.04 -10.25
N LEU A 71 -5.84 -0.46 -9.21
CA LEU A 71 -5.71 1.01 -9.04
C LEU A 71 -5.09 1.69 -10.27
N MET A 72 -4.19 1.00 -10.97
CA MET A 72 -3.45 1.56 -12.12
C MET A 72 -4.23 1.52 -13.42
N GLN A 73 -5.39 0.89 -13.41
CA GLN A 73 -6.31 0.80 -14.54
C GLN A 73 -7.53 1.69 -14.34
N VAL A 74 -7.58 2.47 -13.27
CA VAL A 74 -8.64 3.45 -13.00
C VAL A 74 -8.43 4.66 -13.92
N LEU A 75 -9.43 4.95 -14.74
CA LEU A 75 -9.44 6.03 -15.75
C LEU A 75 -10.51 7.09 -15.47
N ASP A 76 -11.52 6.75 -14.68
CA ASP A 76 -12.66 7.61 -14.39
C ASP A 76 -13.11 7.52 -12.91
N LEU A 77 -14.05 8.39 -12.54
CA LEU A 77 -14.52 8.52 -11.16
C LEU A 77 -15.35 7.31 -10.69
N ASP A 78 -16.07 6.66 -11.60
CA ASP A 78 -16.89 5.49 -11.27
C ASP A 78 -15.98 4.29 -10.97
N GLN A 79 -14.95 4.08 -11.78
CA GLN A 79 -13.89 3.10 -11.52
C GLN A 79 -13.13 3.39 -10.24
N ALA A 80 -12.86 4.66 -9.93
CA ALA A 80 -12.23 5.05 -8.67
C ALA A 80 -13.13 4.70 -7.48
N THR A 81 -14.44 4.94 -7.60
CA THR A 81 -15.42 4.61 -6.57
C THR A 81 -15.52 3.09 -6.39
N ALA A 82 -15.59 2.33 -7.48
CA ALA A 82 -15.60 0.86 -7.44
C ALA A 82 -14.32 0.32 -6.77
N TRP A 83 -13.16 0.88 -7.10
CA TRP A 83 -11.89 0.50 -6.47
C TRP A 83 -11.89 0.78 -4.97
N LEU A 84 -12.41 1.93 -4.53
CA LEU A 84 -12.53 2.26 -3.10
C LEU A 84 -13.43 1.29 -2.35
N VAL A 85 -14.55 0.87 -2.95
CA VAL A 85 -15.45 -0.14 -2.38
C VAL A 85 -14.73 -1.48 -2.22
N GLU A 86 -14.01 -1.94 -3.25
CA GLU A 86 -13.24 -3.19 -3.21
C GLU A 86 -12.11 -3.14 -2.18
N TYR A 87 -11.42 -2.00 -2.07
CA TYR A 87 -10.39 -1.78 -1.06
C TYR A 87 -10.96 -1.82 0.36
N ALA A 88 -12.09 -1.13 0.61
CA ALA A 88 -12.76 -1.15 1.90
C ALA A 88 -13.26 -2.57 2.28
N ALA A 89 -13.78 -3.32 1.29
CA ALA A 89 -14.15 -4.71 1.48
C ALA A 89 -12.95 -5.59 1.86
N TRP A 90 -11.79 -5.38 1.21
CA TRP A 90 -10.55 -6.06 1.58
C TRP A 90 -10.09 -5.70 3.00
N GLU A 91 -10.13 -4.43 3.38
CA GLU A 91 -9.75 -3.98 4.72
C GLU A 91 -10.63 -4.64 5.78
N SER A 92 -11.94 -4.68 5.58
CA SER A 92 -12.88 -5.34 6.47
C SER A 92 -12.64 -6.86 6.56
N ARG A 93 -12.38 -7.54 5.44
CA ARG A 93 -12.07 -8.99 5.43
C ARG A 93 -10.82 -9.33 6.23
N TRP A 94 -9.81 -8.45 6.21
CA TRP A 94 -8.51 -8.70 6.82
C TRP A 94 -8.29 -7.92 8.13
N GLU A 95 -9.31 -7.26 8.68
CA GLU A 95 -9.22 -6.41 9.87
C GLU A 95 -8.52 -7.11 11.05
N THR A 96 -8.93 -8.34 11.37
CA THR A 96 -8.33 -9.13 12.45
C THR A 96 -6.84 -9.42 12.21
N PHE A 97 -6.46 -9.65 10.95
CA PHE A 97 -5.06 -9.86 10.57
C PHE A 97 -4.25 -8.56 10.65
N LEU A 98 -4.84 -7.42 10.25
CA LEU A 98 -4.18 -6.10 10.26
C LEU A 98 -3.98 -5.55 11.67
N THR A 99 -4.92 -5.81 12.57
CA THR A 99 -4.89 -5.38 13.97
C THR A 99 -4.06 -6.30 14.87
N HIS A 100 -3.66 -7.48 14.37
CA HIS A 100 -2.84 -8.41 15.12
C HIS A 100 -1.46 -7.79 15.44
N PRO A 101 -1.08 -7.70 16.74
CA PRO A 101 0.23 -7.18 17.12
C PRO A 101 1.34 -8.08 16.58
N ARG A 102 2.07 -7.62 15.55
CA ARG A 102 3.26 -8.32 15.03
C ARG A 102 4.42 -8.40 16.04
N THR A 103 4.36 -7.58 17.08
CA THR A 103 5.32 -7.57 18.17
C THR A 103 4.66 -8.22 19.39
N PRO A 104 5.19 -9.34 19.91
CA PRO A 104 4.72 -9.88 21.19
C PRO A 104 4.78 -8.82 22.28
N ALA A 105 3.79 -8.80 23.18
CA ALA A 105 3.72 -7.83 24.29
C ALA A 105 5.00 -7.82 25.16
N SER A 106 5.76 -8.92 25.17
CA SER A 106 7.07 -9.02 25.84
C SER A 106 8.12 -8.07 25.25
N ILE A 107 8.14 -7.87 23.94
CA ILE A 107 9.07 -6.96 23.25
C ILE A 107 8.61 -5.50 23.42
N ALA A 108 7.29 -5.26 23.39
CA ALA A 108 6.71 -3.92 23.60
C ALA A 108 6.95 -3.37 25.03
N SER A 109 7.10 -4.26 26.03
CA SER A 109 7.44 -3.90 27.42
C SER A 109 8.94 -3.74 27.69
N GLY A 110 9.79 -3.77 26.65
CA GLY A 110 11.24 -3.57 26.76
C GLY A 110 12.03 -4.80 27.22
N ARG A 111 11.40 -5.98 27.31
CA ARG A 111 12.06 -7.23 27.69
C ARG A 111 12.66 -7.88 26.43
N ARG A 112 13.98 -7.77 26.25
CA ARG A 112 14.70 -8.35 25.10
C ARG A 112 14.88 -9.86 25.27
N ASP A 113 13.84 -10.62 24.94
CA ASP A 113 13.88 -12.07 24.72
C ASP A 113 13.79 -12.29 23.20
N TRP A 114 14.94 -12.46 22.55
CA TRP A 114 15.02 -12.83 21.13
C TRP A 114 15.02 -14.35 20.92
N ALA A 115 14.93 -15.13 21.99
CA ALA A 115 15.11 -16.59 21.98
C ALA A 115 13.79 -17.37 21.85
N ARG A 116 12.64 -16.70 22.06
CA ARG A 116 11.31 -17.33 22.06
C ARG A 116 10.34 -16.71 21.05
N LEU A 117 10.79 -16.48 19.81
CA LEU A 117 9.83 -16.34 18.70
C LEU A 117 9.54 -17.75 18.16
N PRO A 118 8.31 -18.28 18.28
CA PRO A 118 7.96 -19.52 17.60
C PRO A 118 8.14 -19.31 16.10
N ARG A 119 8.94 -20.19 15.48
CA ARG A 119 9.02 -20.29 14.02
C ARG A 119 7.65 -20.75 13.51
N SER A 120 6.83 -19.78 13.11
CA SER A 120 5.64 -19.90 12.25
C SER A 120 4.67 -21.04 12.55
N ASP A 121 3.54 -20.70 13.18
CA ASP A 121 2.26 -21.31 12.83
C ASP A 121 1.45 -20.24 12.09
N ALA A 122 1.44 -20.33 10.76
CA ALA A 122 0.44 -19.63 9.98
C ALA A 122 -0.93 -20.21 10.37
N PRO A 123 -1.98 -19.41 10.63
CA PRO A 123 -3.30 -19.96 10.82
C PRO A 123 -3.70 -20.65 9.51
N THR A 124 -3.82 -21.97 9.53
CA THR A 124 -4.52 -22.72 8.48
C THR A 124 -5.95 -22.23 8.48
N ALA A 125 -6.28 -21.34 7.55
CA ALA A 125 -7.68 -21.06 7.23
C ALA A 125 -8.31 -22.39 6.82
N ASN A 126 -9.27 -22.85 7.63
CA ASN A 126 -9.96 -24.11 7.46
C ASN A 126 -10.87 -24.03 6.22
N CYS A 127 -10.35 -24.44 5.06
CA CYS A 127 -11.17 -24.76 3.88
C CYS A 127 -11.79 -26.16 4.05
N ALA A 128 -12.72 -26.32 4.99
CA ALA A 128 -13.52 -27.54 5.13
C ALA A 128 -15.00 -27.20 5.24
N SER A 129 -15.57 -26.74 4.12
CA SER A 129 -17.01 -26.86 3.79
C SER A 129 -17.23 -26.46 2.32
N ALA A 130 -16.68 -27.25 1.41
CA ALA A 130 -17.16 -27.31 0.03
C ALA A 130 -17.57 -28.76 -0.22
N LYS A 131 -18.88 -28.99 -0.37
CA LYS A 131 -19.43 -30.30 -0.76
C LYS A 131 -18.89 -30.68 -2.15
N PRO A 132 -18.50 -31.94 -2.39
CA PRO A 132 -18.16 -32.37 -3.73
C PRO A 132 -19.44 -32.53 -4.58
N CYS A 133 -19.57 -31.71 -5.62
CA CYS A 133 -20.33 -32.10 -6.81
C CYS A 133 -19.36 -32.83 -7.73
N CYS A 134 -19.65 -34.12 -8.00
CA CYS A 134 -19.43 -34.87 -9.24
C CYS A 134 -19.16 -36.34 -8.94
N GLU A 135 -20.17 -37.20 -9.12
CA GLU A 135 -20.05 -38.56 -9.67
C GLU A 135 -21.47 -39.02 -10.08
N GLY A 136 -21.64 -39.37 -11.36
CA GLY A 136 -22.90 -39.81 -11.98
C GLY A 136 -23.11 -39.23 -13.37
#